data_AF-A0A9P7TME6-F1
#
_entry.id   AF-A0A9P7TME6-F1
#
_cell.length_a   1.000
_cell.length_b   1.000
_cell.length_c   1.000
_cell.angle_alpha   90.00
_cell.angle_beta   90.00
_cell.angle_gamma   90.00
#
_symmetry.space_group_name_H-M   'P 1'
#
loop_
_entity.id
_entity.type
_entity.pdbx_description
1 polymer ?
#
loop_
_entity_poly.entity_id
_entity_poly.type
_entity_poly.pdbx_seq_one_letter_code
_entity_poly.pdbx_strand_id
1 'polypeptide(L)'
;MRFGTLALAAAAGTAVQAQRPKDEPICDYYVKALLKNNTAENQATLLTLLVNTVVIGNYTMPNVGVKVPGILAPGEIDGTKVNLAPYFNGGLASSNRGGKSGVSINFLDGGGAEPLKNNKPANNNTSKQYFLLTHLYDYFGSLLGCSMQGMAGFEAYNGQASMYEVHKFMGLGKPEMDYFIAQVGLAAASFGVAKDDVTAVAESLNKAFNRACSPPATIIKSQGEHLQAICIDQSSCLKAENAQCGKYEAVVKPQTGNATMGGAMSSGGTGMPSATNGMSSGANGMPAATNGMSSGADGMPAATDGSPSSSSVPTAGASVDRYSFAAVAAGLFAFLI
;
A
#
# COMPACT_ATOMS: atom_id res chain seq x y z
N MET A 1 8.05 -5.30 -19.50
CA MET A 1 8.19 -6.43 -18.55
C MET A 1 6.86 -7.18 -18.48
N ARG A 2 6.83 -8.45 -18.86
CA ARG A 2 5.61 -9.29 -18.81
C ARG A 2 5.57 -9.97 -17.44
N PHE A 3 4.90 -9.35 -16.48
CA PHE A 3 4.53 -10.02 -15.23
C PHE A 3 3.31 -10.90 -15.53
N GLY A 4 3.56 -12.18 -15.86
CA GLY A 4 2.51 -13.19 -15.91
C GLY A 4 1.91 -13.38 -14.53
N THR A 5 0.65 -13.80 -14.48
CA THR A 5 -0.09 -14.12 -13.25
C THR A 5 0.74 -15.09 -12.39
N LEU A 6 1.44 -14.57 -11.40
CA LEU A 6 2.18 -15.38 -10.43
C LEU A 6 1.14 -16.11 -9.60
N ALA A 7 0.89 -17.38 -9.92
CA ALA A 7 0.28 -18.29 -8.98
C ALA A 7 1.23 -18.40 -7.79
N LEU A 8 0.88 -17.74 -6.68
CA LEU A 8 1.51 -18.04 -5.40
C LEU A 8 1.23 -19.53 -5.16
N ALA A 9 2.26 -20.36 -5.32
CA ALA A 9 2.21 -21.74 -4.88
C ALA A 9 2.16 -21.70 -3.34
N ALA A 10 0.96 -21.49 -2.78
CA ALA A 10 0.72 -21.86 -1.41
C ALA A 10 1.03 -23.35 -1.33
N ALA A 11 2.07 -23.70 -0.57
CA ALA A 11 2.24 -25.04 -0.09
C ALA A 11 1.04 -25.35 0.83
N ALA A 12 -0.09 -25.72 0.22
CA ALA A 12 -1.20 -26.34 0.90
C ALA A 12 -0.71 -27.72 1.34
N GLY A 13 -0.09 -27.80 2.52
CA GLY A 13 0.50 -29.05 2.97
C GLY A 13 1.48 -28.99 4.13
N THR A 14 1.75 -27.83 4.72
CA THR A 14 2.27 -27.70 6.09
C THR A 14 1.90 -26.30 6.52
N ALA A 15 1.18 -26.15 7.63
CA ALA A 15 1.08 -24.84 8.27
C ALA A 15 2.52 -24.30 8.39
N VAL A 16 2.78 -23.07 7.92
CA VAL A 16 4.03 -22.36 8.22
C VAL A 16 3.98 -22.01 9.70
N GLN A 17 4.20 -23.03 10.54
CA GLN A 17 4.28 -22.98 12.00
C GLN A 17 5.73 -22.94 12.47
N ALA A 18 6.68 -22.73 11.56
CA ALA A 18 8.01 -22.28 11.96
C ALA A 18 7.86 -20.81 12.36
N GLN A 19 8.07 -20.51 13.64
CA GLN A 19 8.23 -19.14 14.10
C GLN A 19 9.47 -18.56 13.40
N ARG A 20 9.35 -17.36 12.82
CA ARG A 20 10.50 -16.64 12.27
C ARG A 20 11.62 -16.58 13.31
N PRO A 21 12.87 -16.95 12.97
CA PRO A 21 14.02 -16.73 13.84
C PRO A 21 14.11 -15.26 14.26
N LYS A 22 14.32 -14.98 15.55
CA LYS A 22 14.25 -13.60 16.07
C LYS A 22 15.29 -12.65 15.44
N ASP A 23 16.41 -13.21 15.00
CA ASP A 23 17.53 -12.54 14.34
C ASP A 23 17.35 -12.35 12.83
N GLU A 24 16.34 -13.00 12.23
CA GLU A 24 16.04 -12.85 10.81
C GLU A 24 15.02 -11.73 10.58
N PRO A 25 15.24 -10.78 9.64
CA PRO A 25 14.24 -9.76 9.31
C PRO A 25 12.90 -10.33 8.85
N ILE A 26 11.80 -9.62 9.14
CA ILE A 26 10.44 -10.03 8.74
C ILE A 26 10.36 -10.19 7.22
N CYS A 27 10.86 -9.20 6.47
CA CYS A 27 10.84 -9.25 5.00
C CYS A 27 11.56 -10.48 4.44
N ASP A 28 12.81 -10.71 4.86
CA ASP A 28 13.64 -11.83 4.39
C ASP A 28 12.98 -13.19 4.65
N TYR A 29 12.40 -13.34 5.83
CA TYR A 29 11.72 -14.57 6.23
C TYR A 29 10.51 -14.86 5.34
N TYR A 30 9.61 -13.89 5.18
CA TYR A 30 8.39 -14.09 4.38
C TYR A 30 8.65 -14.13 2.88
N VAL A 31 9.75 -13.54 2.40
CA VAL A 31 10.21 -13.79 1.03
C VAL A 31 10.58 -15.24 0.84
N LYS A 32 11.37 -15.85 1.73
CA LYS A 32 11.71 -17.27 1.62
C LYS A 32 10.48 -18.16 1.78
N ALA A 33 9.62 -17.84 2.74
CA ALA A 33 8.43 -18.64 3.03
C ALA A 33 7.41 -18.63 1.87
N LEU A 34 7.23 -17.49 1.19
CA LEU A 34 6.19 -17.31 0.16
C LEU A 34 6.73 -17.40 -1.27
N LEU A 35 7.98 -16.98 -1.51
CA LEU A 35 8.59 -16.83 -2.84
C LEU A 35 9.89 -17.65 -2.99
N LYS A 36 10.20 -18.52 -2.02
CA LYS A 36 11.31 -19.49 -1.98
C LYS A 36 12.70 -18.89 -1.75
N ASN A 37 13.13 -17.96 -2.60
CA ASN A 37 14.50 -17.43 -2.58
C ASN A 37 14.54 -15.97 -2.15
N ASN A 38 15.49 -15.60 -1.29
CA ASN A 38 15.71 -14.20 -0.91
C ASN A 38 16.53 -13.46 -1.98
N THR A 39 15.85 -12.90 -2.97
CA THR A 39 16.46 -12.02 -4.00
C THR A 39 15.81 -10.63 -3.94
N ALA A 40 16.45 -9.64 -4.54
CA ALA A 40 15.91 -8.28 -4.64
C ALA A 40 14.53 -8.28 -5.32
N GLU A 41 14.39 -8.98 -6.45
CA GLU A 41 13.13 -9.08 -7.19
C GLU A 41 12.02 -9.73 -6.38
N ASN A 42 12.36 -10.75 -5.58
CA ASN A 42 11.38 -11.41 -4.71
C ASN A 42 10.99 -10.52 -3.52
N GLN A 43 11.92 -9.74 -2.96
CA GLN A 43 11.58 -8.72 -1.96
C GLN A 43 10.65 -7.65 -2.56
N ALA A 44 10.99 -7.09 -3.72
CA ALA A 44 10.13 -6.14 -4.42
C ALA A 44 8.74 -6.74 -4.73
N THR A 45 8.68 -8.01 -5.10
CA THR A 45 7.42 -8.75 -5.34
C THR A 45 6.59 -8.87 -4.07
N LEU A 46 7.20 -9.29 -2.94
CA LEU A 46 6.51 -9.39 -1.66
C LEU A 46 5.91 -8.03 -1.26
N LEU A 47 6.68 -6.95 -1.40
CA LEU A 47 6.25 -5.60 -1.02
C LEU A 47 5.15 -5.08 -1.96
N THR A 48 5.23 -5.40 -3.25
CA THR A 48 4.17 -5.10 -4.22
C THR A 48 2.86 -5.77 -3.82
N LEU A 49 2.90 -7.09 -3.51
CA LEU A 49 1.72 -7.86 -3.12
C LEU A 49 1.11 -7.34 -1.82
N LEU A 50 1.95 -7.07 -0.81
CA LEU A 50 1.53 -6.54 0.48
C LEU A 50 0.89 -5.16 0.32
N VAL A 51 1.61 -4.20 -0.24
CA VAL A 51 1.16 -2.80 -0.35
C VAL A 51 -0.08 -2.69 -1.21
N ASN A 52 -0.15 -3.39 -2.35
CA ASN A 52 -1.37 -3.38 -3.16
C ASN A 52 -2.57 -3.92 -2.37
N THR A 53 -2.38 -4.98 -1.57
CA THR A 53 -3.44 -5.53 -0.72
C THR A 53 -3.86 -4.54 0.36
N VAL A 54 -2.91 -3.79 0.95
CA VAL A 54 -3.22 -2.70 1.88
C VAL A 54 -4.00 -1.59 1.18
N VAL A 55 -3.66 -1.25 -0.07
CA VAL A 55 -4.30 -0.13 -0.78
C VAL A 55 -5.72 -0.48 -1.23
N ILE A 56 -5.88 -1.60 -1.95
CA ILE A 56 -7.13 -1.96 -2.65
C ILE A 56 -7.89 -3.15 -2.06
N GLY A 57 -7.39 -3.76 -0.98
CA GLY A 57 -7.96 -4.96 -0.40
C GLY A 57 -7.54 -6.25 -1.11
N ASN A 58 -8.15 -7.38 -0.75
CA ASN A 58 -7.78 -8.67 -1.36
C ASN A 58 -8.01 -8.68 -2.88
N TYR A 59 -6.95 -8.96 -3.63
CA TYR A 59 -7.00 -9.19 -5.08
C TYR A 59 -6.17 -10.41 -5.52
N THR A 60 -5.45 -11.03 -4.58
CA THR A 60 -4.60 -12.20 -4.78
C THR A 60 -5.32 -13.48 -4.35
N MET A 61 -5.05 -14.57 -5.08
CA MET A 61 -5.43 -15.92 -4.71
C MET A 61 -4.22 -16.85 -4.90
N PRO A 62 -4.05 -17.88 -4.05
CA PRO A 62 -4.86 -18.20 -2.86
C PRO A 62 -4.59 -17.23 -1.69
N ASN A 63 -5.62 -16.95 -0.89
CA ASN A 63 -5.49 -16.25 0.40
C ASN A 63 -6.02 -17.17 1.51
N VAL A 64 -5.65 -16.90 2.77
CA VAL A 64 -6.03 -17.76 3.91
C VAL A 64 -7.41 -17.43 4.50
N GLY A 65 -8.29 -16.80 3.72
CA GLY A 65 -9.65 -16.45 4.14
C GLY A 65 -9.79 -15.20 5.01
N VAL A 66 -8.70 -14.43 5.21
CA VAL A 66 -8.74 -13.14 5.90
C VAL A 66 -9.20 -12.05 4.93
N LYS A 67 -10.36 -11.45 5.22
CA LYS A 67 -10.92 -10.34 4.45
C LYS A 67 -10.16 -9.03 4.72
N VAL A 68 -9.70 -8.39 3.66
CA VAL A 68 -8.99 -7.10 3.68
C VAL A 68 -9.77 -6.11 2.83
N PRO A 69 -10.41 -5.09 3.44
CA PRO A 69 -11.07 -4.00 2.70
C PRO A 69 -10.11 -3.12 1.88
N GLY A 70 -8.94 -2.83 2.43
CA GLY A 70 -8.00 -1.84 1.90
C GLY A 70 -8.29 -0.41 2.36
N ILE A 71 -7.26 0.44 2.38
CA ILE A 71 -7.35 1.82 2.90
C ILE A 71 -8.24 2.73 2.04
N LEU A 72 -8.46 2.37 0.77
CA LEU A 72 -9.38 3.11 -0.11
C LEU A 72 -10.85 2.78 0.16
N ALA A 73 -11.15 1.73 0.93
CA ALA A 73 -12.49 1.48 1.43
C ALA A 73 -12.74 2.28 2.71
N PRO A 74 -13.97 2.75 2.96
CA PRO A 74 -14.34 3.30 4.27
C PRO A 74 -14.32 2.19 5.34
N GLY A 75 -14.08 2.58 6.59
CA GLY A 75 -14.07 1.68 7.73
C GLY A 75 -14.54 2.36 9.00
N GLU A 76 -14.34 1.68 10.12
CA GLU A 76 -14.70 2.17 11.45
C GLU A 76 -13.66 1.68 12.46
N ILE A 77 -13.25 2.57 13.37
CA ILE A 77 -12.37 2.28 14.52
C ILE A 77 -13.06 2.83 15.76
N ASP A 78 -13.32 1.97 16.74
CA ASP A 78 -13.92 2.34 18.03
C ASP A 78 -15.19 3.23 17.90
N GLY A 79 -16.09 2.90 16.96
CA GLY A 79 -17.30 3.67 16.68
C GLY A 79 -17.10 4.92 15.83
N THR A 80 -15.86 5.26 15.48
CA THR A 80 -15.52 6.41 14.62
C THR A 80 -15.40 5.96 13.17
N LYS A 81 -16.25 6.50 12.29
CA LYS A 81 -16.17 6.26 10.84
C LYS A 81 -14.90 6.88 10.27
N VAL A 82 -14.16 6.12 9.47
CA VAL A 82 -12.91 6.53 8.83
C VAL A 82 -13.04 6.39 7.32
N ASN A 83 -12.55 7.39 6.57
CA ASN A 83 -12.44 7.31 5.12
C ASN A 83 -11.15 8.00 4.67
N LEU A 84 -10.17 7.20 4.22
CA LEU A 84 -8.89 7.72 3.75
C LEU A 84 -8.89 8.04 2.25
N ALA A 85 -9.86 7.58 1.47
CA ALA A 85 -9.89 7.77 0.02
C ALA A 85 -9.77 9.25 -0.44
N PRO A 86 -10.39 10.24 0.24
CA PRO A 86 -10.26 11.66 -0.13
C PRO A 86 -8.82 12.21 -0.13
N TYR A 87 -7.93 11.61 0.67
CA TYR A 87 -6.51 11.99 0.71
C TYR A 87 -5.74 11.52 -0.53
N PHE A 88 -6.23 10.48 -1.22
CA PHE A 88 -5.59 9.88 -2.38
C PHE A 88 -6.18 10.39 -3.70
N ASN A 89 -7.47 10.69 -3.76
CA ASN A 89 -8.15 11.05 -5.00
C ASN A 89 -8.24 12.58 -5.26
N GLY A 90 -7.64 13.40 -4.40
CA GLY A 90 -7.68 14.87 -4.50
C GLY A 90 -8.93 15.51 -3.91
N GLY A 91 -9.77 14.75 -3.20
CA GLY A 91 -10.92 15.28 -2.47
C GLY A 91 -10.56 16.18 -1.28
N LEU A 92 -9.29 16.16 -0.84
CA LEU A 92 -8.76 17.01 0.22
C LEU A 92 -7.52 17.76 -0.22
N ALA A 93 -7.36 19.00 0.24
CA ALA A 93 -6.14 19.78 0.11
C ALA A 93 -5.09 19.34 1.14
N SER A 94 -4.60 18.10 1.00
CA SER A 94 -3.77 17.42 2.01
C SER A 94 -2.34 17.12 1.57
N SER A 95 -1.97 17.41 0.31
CA SER A 95 -0.63 17.14 -0.19
C SER A 95 0.36 18.24 0.22
N ASN A 96 1.56 17.86 0.63
CA ASN A 96 2.66 18.77 0.98
C ASN A 96 3.35 19.47 -0.20
N ARG A 97 2.80 19.36 -1.41
CA ARG A 97 3.33 20.00 -2.62
C ARG A 97 3.04 21.50 -2.72
N GLY A 98 2.23 22.05 -1.82
CA GLY A 98 1.88 23.48 -1.77
C GLY A 98 2.86 24.36 -0.97
N GLY A 99 3.98 23.81 -0.50
CA GLY A 99 4.93 24.53 0.34
C GLY A 99 4.43 24.68 1.77
N LYS A 100 3.85 25.84 2.10
CA LYS A 100 3.34 26.14 3.46
C LYS A 100 1.88 25.75 3.69
N SER A 101 1.20 25.25 2.66
CA SER A 101 -0.19 24.79 2.75
C SER A 101 -0.37 23.47 2.01
N GLY A 102 -1.40 22.74 2.42
CA GLY A 102 -1.86 21.56 1.71
C GLY A 102 -2.52 21.94 0.38
N VAL A 103 -2.31 21.13 -0.66
CA VAL A 103 -2.97 21.27 -1.96
C VAL A 103 -3.63 19.97 -2.39
N SER A 104 -4.68 20.07 -3.21
CA SER A 104 -5.44 18.91 -3.69
C SER A 104 -4.72 18.26 -4.85
N ILE A 105 -4.35 16.99 -4.68
CA ILE A 105 -3.66 16.19 -5.70
C ILE A 105 -4.34 14.83 -5.79
N ASN A 106 -4.70 14.44 -7.01
CA ASN A 106 -5.10 13.08 -7.30
C ASN A 106 -3.86 12.20 -7.50
N PHE A 107 -3.59 11.32 -6.55
CA PHE A 107 -2.56 10.29 -6.58
C PHE A 107 -3.05 8.96 -7.19
N LEU A 108 -4.29 8.88 -7.66
CA LEU A 108 -4.86 7.73 -8.36
C LEU A 108 -4.98 8.00 -9.88
N ASP A 109 -4.13 8.89 -10.40
CA ASP A 109 -4.08 9.32 -11.81
C ASP A 109 -3.41 8.32 -12.75
N GLY A 110 -2.94 7.18 -12.24
CA GLY A 110 -2.27 6.13 -13.00
C GLY A 110 -3.16 4.94 -13.36
N GLY A 111 -4.48 5.06 -13.27
CA GLY A 111 -5.43 3.97 -13.50
C GLY A 111 -6.08 3.41 -12.24
N GLY A 112 -5.80 4.01 -11.07
CA GLY A 112 -6.38 3.62 -9.79
C GLY A 112 -6.10 2.16 -9.43
N ALA A 113 -7.15 1.44 -9.03
CA ALA A 113 -7.03 0.06 -8.56
C ALA A 113 -6.73 -0.97 -9.66
N GLU A 114 -7.03 -0.67 -10.92
CA GLU A 114 -6.89 -1.63 -12.02
C GLU A 114 -5.45 -2.12 -12.26
N PRO A 115 -4.41 -1.25 -12.37
CA PRO A 115 -3.03 -1.72 -12.46
C PRO A 115 -2.58 -2.48 -11.21
N LEU A 116 -3.06 -2.12 -10.01
CA LEU A 116 -2.67 -2.78 -8.77
C LEU A 116 -3.14 -4.24 -8.71
N LYS A 117 -4.34 -4.53 -9.26
CA LYS A 117 -4.83 -5.90 -9.44
C LYS A 117 -3.93 -6.76 -10.32
N ASN A 118 -3.09 -6.13 -11.14
CA ASN A 118 -2.14 -6.77 -12.04
C ASN A 118 -0.69 -6.67 -11.53
N ASN A 119 -0.49 -6.40 -10.23
CA ASN A 119 0.82 -6.20 -9.61
C ASN A 119 1.64 -5.07 -10.24
N LYS A 120 0.97 -4.04 -10.77
CA LYS A 120 1.62 -2.85 -11.32
C LYS A 120 1.31 -1.63 -10.46
N PRO A 121 2.29 -0.76 -10.18
CA PRO A 121 2.04 0.47 -9.43
C PRO A 121 1.08 1.42 -10.17
N ALA A 122 1.13 1.45 -11.50
CA ALA A 122 0.28 2.27 -12.37
C ALA A 122 0.32 1.77 -13.83
N ASN A 123 -0.50 2.37 -14.69
CA ASN A 123 -0.52 2.13 -16.15
C ASN A 123 0.69 2.75 -16.88
N ASN A 124 1.37 3.70 -16.27
CA ASN A 124 2.56 4.36 -16.79
C ASN A 124 3.53 4.68 -15.65
N ASN A 125 4.76 5.08 -15.97
CA ASN A 125 5.82 5.39 -15.01
C ASN A 125 5.99 6.90 -14.71
N THR A 126 5.03 7.74 -15.12
CA THR A 126 5.09 9.21 -14.95
C THR A 126 3.94 9.76 -14.11
N SER A 127 2.92 8.95 -13.84
CA SER A 127 1.77 9.27 -13.00
C SER A 127 2.17 9.48 -11.54
N LYS A 128 1.42 10.31 -10.81
CA LYS A 128 1.61 10.48 -9.37
C LYS A 128 1.34 9.18 -8.63
N GLN A 129 0.43 8.35 -9.16
CA GLN A 129 0.20 7.00 -8.67
C GLN A 129 1.46 6.14 -8.75
N TYR A 130 2.16 6.14 -9.89
CA TYR A 130 3.41 5.37 -10.02
C TYR A 130 4.38 5.72 -8.90
N PHE A 131 4.65 7.03 -8.72
CA PHE A 131 5.56 7.51 -7.68
C PHE A 131 5.06 7.20 -6.26
N LEU A 132 3.76 7.35 -5.99
CA LEU A 132 3.18 7.01 -4.69
C LEU A 132 3.42 5.53 -4.36
N LEU A 133 3.05 4.64 -5.29
CA LEU A 133 3.07 3.20 -5.04
C LEU A 133 4.50 2.65 -4.98
N THR A 134 5.41 3.07 -5.85
CA THR A 134 6.81 2.64 -5.77
C THR A 134 7.47 3.14 -4.49
N HIS A 135 7.22 4.40 -4.08
CA HIS A 135 7.73 4.90 -2.79
C HIS A 135 7.18 4.11 -1.60
N LEU A 136 5.92 3.66 -1.64
CA LEU A 136 5.38 2.79 -0.60
C LEU A 136 6.08 1.43 -0.58
N TYR A 137 6.32 0.80 -1.74
CA TYR A 137 7.06 -0.46 -1.81
C TYR A 137 8.45 -0.33 -1.19
N ASP A 138 9.18 0.72 -1.58
CA ASP A 138 10.55 0.95 -1.13
C ASP A 138 10.61 1.33 0.35
N TYR A 139 9.69 2.19 0.82
CA TYR A 139 9.67 2.60 2.22
C TYR A 139 9.34 1.43 3.16
N PHE A 140 8.36 0.61 2.80
CA PHE A 140 8.06 -0.61 3.55
C PHE A 140 9.20 -1.64 3.45
N GLY A 141 9.97 -1.64 2.36
CA GLY A 141 11.22 -2.40 2.28
C GLY A 141 12.17 -2.09 3.44
N SER A 142 12.40 -0.81 3.68
CA SER A 142 13.26 -0.35 4.76
C SER A 142 12.65 -0.61 6.14
N LEU A 143 11.34 -0.38 6.29
CA LEU A 143 10.63 -0.59 7.56
C LEU A 143 10.59 -2.07 7.98
N LEU A 144 10.41 -3.00 7.04
CA LEU A 144 10.31 -4.44 7.29
C LEU A 144 11.66 -5.16 7.25
N GLY A 145 12.75 -4.42 6.98
CA GLY A 145 14.12 -4.92 7.05
C GLY A 145 14.55 -5.78 5.87
N CYS A 146 14.07 -5.49 4.66
CA CYS A 146 14.45 -6.20 3.43
C CYS A 146 15.94 -6.04 3.13
N SER A 147 16.72 -7.13 3.24
CA SER A 147 18.18 -7.08 3.13
C SER A 147 18.73 -6.84 1.73
N MET A 148 17.95 -7.08 0.68
CA MET A 148 18.36 -6.92 -0.73
C MET A 148 17.89 -5.59 -1.32
N GLN A 149 17.28 -4.71 -0.53
CA GLN A 149 16.89 -3.37 -0.99
C GLN A 149 18.13 -2.53 -1.37
N GLY A 150 18.04 -1.83 -2.50
CA GLY A 150 19.14 -1.07 -3.10
C GLY A 150 19.94 -1.88 -4.13
N MET A 151 19.67 -3.19 -4.25
CA MET A 151 20.26 -4.04 -5.29
C MET A 151 19.44 -3.96 -6.59
N ALA A 152 20.02 -4.40 -7.71
CA ALA A 152 19.29 -4.49 -8.97
C ALA A 152 18.01 -5.32 -8.77
N GLY A 153 16.86 -4.78 -9.19
CA GLY A 153 15.55 -5.41 -9.00
C GLY A 153 14.76 -4.93 -7.78
N PHE A 154 15.38 -4.20 -6.83
CA PHE A 154 14.67 -3.52 -5.74
C PHE A 154 15.36 -2.21 -5.35
N GLU A 155 14.78 -1.08 -5.73
CA GLU A 155 15.39 0.23 -5.52
C GLU A 155 15.43 0.63 -4.03
N ALA A 156 16.45 1.42 -3.67
CA ALA A 156 16.49 2.06 -2.37
C ALA A 156 15.48 3.21 -2.32
N TYR A 157 14.82 3.39 -1.17
CA TYR A 157 13.93 4.52 -0.98
C TYR A 157 14.66 5.86 -1.18
N ASN A 158 14.21 6.61 -2.19
CA ASN A 158 14.80 7.90 -2.59
C ASN A 158 13.88 9.10 -2.31
N GLY A 159 12.74 8.87 -1.66
CA GLY A 159 11.84 9.92 -1.22
C GLY A 159 12.30 10.64 0.05
N GLN A 160 11.43 11.46 0.63
CA GLN A 160 11.70 12.19 1.86
C GLN A 160 11.49 11.30 3.09
N ALA A 161 12.54 11.03 3.86
CA ALA A 161 12.45 10.16 5.03
C ALA A 161 11.59 10.70 6.20
N SER A 162 11.34 12.02 6.27
CA SER A 162 10.47 12.60 7.29
C SER A 162 9.01 12.35 6.96
N MET A 163 8.42 11.31 7.56
CA MET A 163 6.99 11.02 7.39
C MET A 163 6.10 12.11 7.97
N TYR A 164 6.59 12.88 8.95
CA TYR A 164 5.91 14.12 9.36
C TYR A 164 5.81 15.10 8.19
N GLU A 165 6.92 15.46 7.54
CA GLU A 165 6.89 16.44 6.45
C GLU A 165 6.08 15.98 5.23
N VAL A 166 6.03 14.67 4.98
CA VAL A 166 5.22 14.09 3.90
C VAL A 166 3.72 14.20 4.19
N HIS A 167 3.30 14.00 5.45
CA HIS A 167 1.89 13.83 5.82
C HIS A 167 1.31 14.97 6.67
N LYS A 168 2.08 16.01 7.04
CA LYS A 168 1.66 17.05 7.99
C LYS A 168 0.39 17.82 7.62
N PHE A 169 0.07 17.94 6.33
CA PHE A 169 -1.16 18.60 5.86
C PHE A 169 -2.37 17.67 5.76
N MET A 170 -2.22 16.39 6.12
CA MET A 170 -3.35 15.47 6.24
C MET A 170 -4.08 15.64 7.57
N GLY A 171 -3.39 16.15 8.60
CA GLY A 171 -3.95 16.36 9.93
C GLY A 171 -4.56 15.10 10.53
N LEU A 172 -3.93 13.93 10.32
CA LEU A 172 -4.48 12.64 10.74
C LEU A 172 -4.50 12.52 12.27
N GLY A 173 -5.58 11.92 12.76
CA GLY A 173 -5.76 11.53 14.15
C GLY A 173 -5.57 10.04 14.36
N LYS A 174 -5.84 9.61 15.59
CA LYS A 174 -5.70 8.21 15.99
C LYS A 174 -6.60 7.26 15.19
N PRO A 175 -7.90 7.55 14.94
CA PRO A 175 -8.75 6.64 14.18
C PRO A 175 -8.26 6.38 12.76
N GLU A 176 -7.78 7.42 12.05
CA GLU A 176 -7.24 7.27 10.69
C GLU A 176 -5.99 6.41 10.66
N MET A 177 -5.08 6.63 11.62
CA MET A 177 -3.83 5.88 11.72
C MET A 177 -4.06 4.44 12.17
N ASP A 178 -4.97 4.21 13.12
CA ASP A 178 -5.35 2.87 13.54
C ASP A 178 -6.01 2.09 12.39
N TYR A 179 -6.86 2.74 11.59
CA TYR A 179 -7.45 2.13 10.41
C TYR A 179 -6.38 1.70 9.40
N PHE A 180 -5.42 2.59 9.10
CA PHE A 180 -4.28 2.27 8.25
C PHE A 180 -3.49 1.07 8.78
N ILE A 181 -3.12 1.07 10.07
CA ILE A 181 -2.34 -0.02 10.69
C ILE A 181 -3.14 -1.33 10.68
N ALA A 182 -4.45 -1.28 10.91
CA ALA A 182 -5.33 -2.44 10.82
C ALA A 182 -5.35 -3.02 9.40
N GLN A 183 -5.40 -2.19 8.35
CA GLN A 183 -5.32 -2.67 6.97
C GLN A 183 -3.96 -3.33 6.67
N VAL A 184 -2.85 -2.81 7.20
CA VAL A 184 -1.53 -3.47 7.10
C VAL A 184 -1.54 -4.85 7.75
N GLY A 185 -2.07 -4.94 8.98
CA GLY A 185 -2.14 -6.21 9.70
C GLY A 185 -3.03 -7.25 9.03
N LEU A 186 -4.21 -6.83 8.55
CA LEU A 186 -5.12 -7.70 7.80
C LEU A 186 -4.51 -8.17 6.49
N ALA A 187 -3.82 -7.28 5.75
CA ALA A 187 -3.11 -7.64 4.52
C ALA A 187 -2.03 -8.70 4.80
N ALA A 188 -1.17 -8.48 5.78
CA ALA A 188 -0.15 -9.46 6.17
C ALA A 188 -0.76 -10.80 6.59
N ALA A 189 -1.78 -10.78 7.44
CA ALA A 189 -2.49 -11.99 7.86
C ALA A 189 -3.13 -12.74 6.68
N SER A 190 -3.59 -12.04 5.63
CA SER A 190 -4.16 -12.67 4.43
C SER A 190 -3.14 -13.47 3.60
N PHE A 191 -1.85 -13.19 3.76
CA PHE A 191 -0.74 -13.97 3.20
C PHE A 191 -0.25 -15.09 4.13
N GLY A 192 -0.89 -15.29 5.29
CA GLY A 192 -0.48 -16.31 6.26
C GLY A 192 0.71 -15.89 7.14
N VAL A 193 0.99 -14.60 7.26
CA VAL A 193 1.99 -14.09 8.21
C VAL A 193 1.59 -14.46 9.65
N ALA A 194 2.55 -14.95 10.43
CA ALA A 194 2.34 -15.35 11.81
C ALA A 194 1.86 -14.18 12.66
N LYS A 195 0.96 -14.45 13.61
CA LYS A 195 0.33 -13.42 14.46
C LYS A 195 1.35 -12.55 15.18
N ASP A 196 2.41 -13.15 15.72
CA ASP A 196 3.47 -12.42 16.43
C ASP A 196 4.20 -11.43 15.52
N ASP A 197 4.41 -11.78 14.24
CA ASP A 197 5.01 -10.87 13.27
C ASP A 197 4.04 -9.77 12.82
N VAL A 198 2.74 -10.09 12.66
CA VAL A 198 1.70 -9.08 12.44
C VAL A 198 1.67 -8.07 13.59
N THR A 199 1.72 -8.54 14.83
CA THR A 199 1.80 -7.69 16.02
C THR A 199 3.07 -6.86 16.04
N ALA A 200 4.24 -7.45 15.74
CA ALA A 200 5.51 -6.71 15.69
C ALA A 200 5.51 -5.59 14.64
N VAL A 201 4.90 -5.81 13.48
CA VAL A 201 4.71 -4.76 12.47
C VAL A 201 3.77 -3.66 12.98
N ALA A 202 2.64 -4.03 13.58
CA ALA A 202 1.70 -3.07 14.14
C ALA A 202 2.34 -2.21 15.25
N GLU A 203 3.13 -2.81 16.14
CA GLU A 203 3.89 -2.10 17.17
C GLU A 203 4.91 -1.14 16.57
N SER A 204 5.62 -1.58 15.53
CA SER A 204 6.61 -0.74 14.81
C SER A 204 5.94 0.47 14.16
N LEU A 205 4.81 0.28 13.48
CA LEU A 205 4.02 1.36 12.89
C LEU A 205 3.48 2.31 13.95
N ASN A 206 2.97 1.77 15.07
CA ASN A 206 2.46 2.57 16.17
C ASN A 206 3.55 3.45 16.77
N LYS A 207 4.72 2.86 17.05
CA LYS A 207 5.87 3.56 17.63
C LYS A 207 6.40 4.64 16.69
N ALA A 208 6.52 4.34 15.39
CA ALA A 208 7.07 5.26 14.41
C ALA A 208 6.11 6.40 14.07
N PHE A 209 4.83 6.09 13.82
CA PHE A 209 3.91 7.00 13.14
C PHE A 209 2.69 7.41 13.98
N ASN A 210 2.24 6.57 14.92
CA ASN A 210 0.97 6.75 15.63
C ASN A 210 1.11 7.36 17.04
N ARG A 211 2.12 8.19 17.25
CA ARG A 211 2.38 8.87 18.54
C ARG A 211 2.68 10.33 18.28
N ALA A 212 1.91 11.21 18.90
CA ALA A 212 2.11 12.63 18.75
C ALA A 212 3.41 13.08 19.40
N CYS A 213 4.08 14.04 18.78
CA CYS A 213 5.31 14.64 19.27
C CYS A 213 6.48 13.67 19.45
N SER A 214 6.52 12.53 18.76
CA SER A 214 7.64 11.59 18.86
C SER A 214 8.99 12.26 18.56
N PRO A 215 10.06 11.95 19.31
CA PRO A 215 11.42 12.33 18.92
C PRO A 215 11.75 11.87 17.49
N PRO A 216 12.75 12.50 16.84
CA PRO A 216 13.30 11.99 15.59
C PRO A 216 13.71 10.52 15.70
N ALA A 217 13.51 9.77 14.62
CA ALA A 217 13.90 8.37 14.52
C ALA A 217 14.43 8.06 13.12
N THR A 218 15.34 7.08 13.04
CA THR A 218 15.91 6.60 11.78
C THR A 218 15.12 5.39 11.29
N ILE A 219 14.39 5.56 10.18
CA ILE A 219 13.77 4.45 9.42
C ILE A 219 14.59 4.18 8.16
N ILE A 220 14.85 5.23 7.38
CA ILE A 220 15.71 5.15 6.20
C ILE A 220 17.14 5.44 6.62
N LYS A 221 17.95 4.37 6.81
CA LYS A 221 19.31 4.46 7.36
C LYS A 221 20.20 5.47 6.62
N SER A 222 20.12 5.51 5.29
CA SER A 222 20.91 6.42 4.46
C SER A 222 20.55 7.90 4.63
N GLN A 223 19.40 8.22 5.22
CA GLN A 223 18.93 9.60 5.41
C GLN A 223 19.02 10.08 6.87
N GLY A 224 19.36 9.21 7.83
CA GLY A 224 19.52 9.57 9.25
C GLY A 224 18.21 9.77 10.02
N GLU A 225 18.28 10.52 11.12
CA GLU A 225 17.13 10.77 12.01
C GLU A 225 16.20 11.85 11.44
N HIS A 226 14.90 11.56 11.40
CA HIS A 226 13.86 12.49 10.97
C HIS A 226 12.61 12.42 11.85
N LEU A 227 11.77 13.45 11.81
CA LEU A 227 10.45 13.42 12.45
C LEU A 227 9.54 12.42 11.72
N GLN A 228 9.02 11.45 12.45
CA GLN A 228 8.21 10.36 11.87
C GLN A 228 6.72 10.46 12.17
N ALA A 229 6.29 11.17 13.21
CA ALA A 229 4.88 11.15 13.61
C ALA A 229 3.95 11.63 12.49
N ILE A 230 3.00 10.78 12.12
CA ILE A 230 1.91 11.09 11.19
C ILE A 230 0.64 11.41 11.97
N CYS A 231 0.39 10.70 13.08
CA CYS A 231 -0.63 11.06 14.05
C CYS A 231 -0.18 12.33 14.78
N ILE A 232 -0.63 13.48 14.28
CA ILE A 232 -0.25 14.79 14.82
C ILE A 232 -1.41 15.51 15.50
N ASP A 233 -2.66 15.07 15.27
CA ASP A 233 -3.84 15.59 15.95
C ASP A 233 -3.82 15.21 17.44
N GLN A 234 -3.23 16.08 18.25
CA GLN A 234 -3.04 15.87 19.70
C GLN A 234 -4.36 15.75 20.47
N SER A 235 -5.52 16.03 19.86
CA SER A 235 -6.83 15.79 20.50
C SER A 235 -7.16 14.29 20.59
N SER A 236 -6.58 13.46 19.73
CA SER A 236 -6.82 12.00 19.68
C SER A 236 -5.54 11.17 19.77
N CYS A 237 -4.41 11.70 19.30
CA CYS A 237 -3.13 11.00 19.28
C CYS A 237 -2.47 10.97 20.67
N LEU A 238 -2.10 9.77 21.13
CA LEU A 238 -1.34 9.63 22.37
C LEU A 238 0.05 10.24 22.21
N LYS A 239 0.43 11.12 23.14
CA LYS A 239 1.77 11.70 23.18
C LYS A 239 2.83 10.61 23.40
N ALA A 240 3.98 10.78 22.75
CA ALA A 240 5.17 9.97 23.03
C ALA A 240 5.69 10.23 24.46
N GLU A 241 6.35 9.23 25.06
CA GLU A 241 6.89 9.33 26.43
C GLU A 241 7.91 10.47 26.57
N ASN A 242 8.76 10.68 25.57
CA ASN A 242 9.74 11.76 25.49
C ASN A 242 9.31 12.84 24.47
N ALA A 243 8.06 13.33 24.59
CA ALA A 243 7.45 14.20 23.60
C ALA A 243 8.27 15.49 23.33
N GLN A 244 8.62 15.72 22.06
CA GLN A 244 9.32 16.91 21.57
C GLN A 244 8.37 17.81 20.77
N CYS A 245 7.25 18.24 21.38
CA CYS A 245 6.17 18.93 20.65
C CYS A 245 6.60 20.23 19.96
N GLY A 246 7.65 20.92 20.46
CA GLY A 246 8.18 22.14 19.82
C GLY A 246 8.81 21.91 18.44
N LYS A 247 9.03 20.66 18.03
CA LYS A 247 9.50 20.30 16.67
C LYS A 247 8.37 20.11 15.67
N TYR A 248 7.12 20.09 16.12
CA TYR A 248 5.94 19.88 15.29
C TYR A 248 5.15 21.17 15.20
N GLU A 249 4.70 21.51 13.99
CA GLU A 249 3.83 22.66 13.77
C GLU A 249 2.42 22.36 14.29
N ALA A 250 1.63 23.42 14.47
CA ALA A 250 0.22 23.26 14.81
C ALA A 250 -0.51 22.52 13.68
N VAL A 251 -1.40 21.61 14.07
CA VAL A 251 -2.14 20.79 13.11
C VAL A 251 -3.11 21.65 12.32
N VAL A 252 -3.07 21.50 11.00
CA VAL A 252 -4.04 22.11 10.08
C VAL A 252 -4.82 20.98 9.41
N LYS A 253 -6.13 20.91 9.67
CA LYS A 253 -7.01 19.97 8.98
C LYS A 253 -7.16 20.38 7.51
N PRO A 254 -7.06 19.44 6.56
CA PRO A 254 -7.16 19.77 5.15
C PRO A 254 -8.58 20.26 4.82
N GLN A 255 -8.63 21.25 3.92
CA GLN A 255 -9.91 21.72 3.38
C GLN A 255 -10.40 20.77 2.30
N THR A 256 -11.72 20.74 2.07
CA THR A 256 -12.30 20.03 0.93
C THR A 256 -11.73 20.58 -0.37
N GLY A 257 -11.14 19.71 -1.18
CA GLY A 257 -10.62 20.05 -2.49
C GLY A 257 -11.75 20.30 -3.49
N ASN A 258 -11.54 21.21 -4.44
CA ASN A 258 -12.44 21.37 -5.57
C ASN A 258 -12.16 20.23 -6.57
N ALA A 259 -12.68 19.04 -6.28
CA ALA A 259 -12.47 17.83 -7.08
C ALA A 259 -13.25 17.91 -8.40
N THR A 260 -12.84 18.79 -9.31
CA THR A 260 -13.21 18.67 -10.72
C THR A 260 -12.28 17.66 -11.39
N MET A 261 -12.86 16.50 -11.72
CA MET A 261 -12.36 15.42 -12.59
C MET A 261 -11.64 14.24 -11.92
N GLY A 262 -12.33 13.09 -11.88
CA GLY A 262 -11.70 11.77 -11.65
C GLY A 262 -12.69 10.67 -11.27
N GLY A 263 -13.35 10.06 -12.27
CA GLY A 263 -13.99 8.74 -12.25
C GLY A 263 -14.73 8.34 -10.96
N ALA A 264 -16.05 8.45 -10.97
CA ALA A 264 -16.90 7.79 -9.99
C ALA A 264 -16.55 6.29 -9.94
N MET A 265 -15.93 5.84 -8.85
CA MET A 265 -16.06 4.45 -8.45
C MET A 265 -17.52 4.27 -8.07
N SER A 266 -18.30 3.73 -9.01
CA SER A 266 -19.69 3.37 -8.80
C SER A 266 -19.74 2.26 -7.73
N SER A 267 -19.93 2.66 -6.49
CA SER A 267 -20.42 1.78 -5.44
C SER A 267 -21.90 1.53 -5.76
N GLY A 268 -22.19 0.35 -6.31
CA GLY A 268 -23.55 -0.14 -6.50
C GLY A 268 -24.23 -0.35 -5.14
N GLY A 269 -24.82 0.71 -4.61
CA GLY A 269 -25.80 0.66 -3.52
C GLY A 269 -27.14 1.12 -4.08
N THR A 270 -28.07 0.19 -4.29
CA THR A 270 -29.46 0.47 -4.62
C THR A 270 -30.12 1.20 -3.45
N GLY A 271 -30.01 2.53 -3.42
CA GLY A 271 -30.72 3.43 -2.53
C GLY A 271 -31.91 4.05 -3.25
N MET A 272 -33.09 3.57 -2.93
CA MET A 272 -34.39 4.06 -3.41
C MET A 272 -34.62 5.50 -2.92
N PRO A 273 -34.91 6.49 -3.79
CA PRO A 273 -35.39 7.79 -3.33
C PRO A 273 -36.91 7.74 -3.14
N SER A 274 -37.34 7.89 -1.89
CA SER A 274 -38.72 8.23 -1.54
C SER A 274 -38.94 9.70 -1.89
N ALA A 275 -39.81 10.00 -2.87
CA ALA A 275 -40.20 11.35 -3.22
C ALA A 275 -41.71 11.51 -3.02
N THR A 276 -42.07 12.38 -2.08
CA THR A 276 -43.44 12.81 -1.79
C THR A 276 -43.75 14.06 -2.63
N ASN A 277 -44.93 14.05 -3.26
CA ASN A 277 -45.74 15.16 -3.78
C ASN A 277 -45.28 15.99 -5.01
N GLY A 278 -46.18 16.04 -5.99
CA GLY A 278 -46.22 17.06 -7.04
C GLY A 278 -47.07 16.65 -8.24
N MET A 279 -48.39 16.55 -8.09
CA MET A 279 -49.34 16.40 -9.21
C MET A 279 -49.32 17.64 -10.11
N SER A 280 -49.14 17.43 -11.42
CA SER A 280 -49.84 18.22 -12.44
C SER A 280 -49.80 17.51 -13.81
N SER A 281 -51.00 17.42 -14.37
CA SER A 281 -51.46 16.92 -15.68
C SER A 281 -50.63 17.27 -16.92
N GLY A 282 -50.65 16.39 -17.93
CA GLY A 282 -50.31 16.75 -19.30
C GLY A 282 -50.34 15.55 -20.25
N ALA A 283 -51.26 15.57 -21.22
CA ALA A 283 -51.70 14.45 -22.03
C ALA A 283 -50.79 14.03 -23.21
N ASN A 284 -51.04 12.80 -23.68
CA ASN A 284 -50.99 12.28 -25.06
C ASN A 284 -49.64 12.18 -25.82
N GLY A 285 -49.35 10.95 -26.30
CA GLY A 285 -48.51 10.75 -27.48
C GLY A 285 -47.80 9.40 -27.60
N MET A 286 -48.54 8.32 -27.88
CA MET A 286 -48.05 7.17 -28.68
C MET A 286 -48.23 7.53 -30.16
N PRO A 287 -47.39 7.08 -31.12
CA PRO A 287 -47.33 5.64 -31.45
C PRO A 287 -46.01 5.06 -32.02
N ALA A 288 -45.93 3.72 -31.87
CA ALA A 288 -45.58 2.67 -32.85
C ALA A 288 -44.21 2.62 -33.58
N ALA A 289 -43.48 1.53 -33.24
CA ALA A 289 -43.01 0.44 -34.11
C ALA A 289 -42.12 0.73 -35.34
N THR A 290 -41.02 -0.02 -35.46
CA THR A 290 -40.74 -0.91 -36.61
C THR A 290 -39.54 -1.84 -36.36
N ASN A 291 -39.68 -3.05 -36.92
CA ASN A 291 -38.79 -4.22 -36.83
C ASN A 291 -37.47 -4.05 -37.61
N GLY A 292 -36.48 -4.85 -37.25
CA GLY A 292 -35.32 -5.13 -38.11
C GLY A 292 -34.40 -6.23 -37.56
N MET A 293 -34.78 -7.50 -37.75
CA MET A 293 -33.88 -8.65 -37.67
C MET A 293 -33.21 -8.87 -39.03
N SER A 294 -31.92 -9.17 -39.04
CA SER A 294 -31.32 -10.09 -40.01
C SER A 294 -29.96 -10.61 -39.54
N SER A 295 -29.81 -11.90 -39.78
CA SER A 295 -28.82 -12.89 -39.33
C SER A 295 -27.68 -13.15 -40.33
N GLY A 296 -26.64 -13.83 -39.84
CA GLY A 296 -25.75 -14.73 -40.61
C GLY A 296 -24.33 -14.20 -40.83
N ALA A 297 -23.28 -14.99 -41.01
CA ALA A 297 -22.97 -16.41 -40.77
C ALA A 297 -21.47 -16.56 -41.11
N ASP A 298 -20.79 -17.52 -40.45
CA ASP A 298 -19.66 -18.35 -40.90
C ASP A 298 -18.35 -17.78 -41.49
N GLY A 299 -17.22 -18.34 -41.04
CA GLY A 299 -15.96 -18.35 -41.79
C GLY A 299 -14.67 -18.59 -41.00
N MET A 300 -14.34 -19.86 -40.74
CA MET A 300 -12.97 -20.38 -40.54
C MET A 300 -12.43 -20.86 -41.92
N PRO A 301 -11.10 -20.87 -42.20
CA PRO A 301 -10.28 -22.07 -41.89
C PRO A 301 -8.76 -21.89 -41.60
N ALA A 302 -8.24 -22.86 -40.82
CA ALA A 302 -7.03 -23.70 -40.93
C ALA A 302 -5.58 -23.17 -41.14
N ALA A 303 -4.73 -23.51 -40.16
CA ALA A 303 -3.45 -24.27 -40.16
C ALA A 303 -2.24 -23.90 -41.06
N THR A 304 -1.03 -23.85 -40.47
CA THR A 304 0.09 -24.82 -40.66
C THR A 304 1.35 -24.49 -39.83
N ASP A 305 1.90 -25.53 -39.20
CA ASP A 305 3.28 -25.94 -38.83
C ASP A 305 4.50 -24.99 -38.76
N GLY A 306 5.39 -25.29 -37.78
CA GLY A 306 6.84 -25.04 -37.90
C GLY A 306 7.61 -24.88 -36.58
N SER A 307 8.30 -25.94 -36.14
CA SER A 307 9.48 -25.90 -35.24
C SER A 307 10.70 -26.34 -36.07
N PRO A 308 11.97 -25.96 -35.78
CA PRO A 308 12.69 -26.57 -34.65
C PRO A 308 13.84 -25.76 -33.97
N SER A 309 14.16 -26.19 -32.74
CA SER A 309 15.48 -26.44 -32.10
C SER A 309 16.64 -25.41 -32.10
N SER A 310 17.14 -25.11 -30.89
CA SER A 310 18.46 -25.51 -30.36
C SER A 310 19.33 -24.41 -29.69
N SER A 311 19.81 -24.78 -28.50
CA SER A 311 21.20 -24.65 -28.00
C SER A 311 21.74 -23.38 -27.30
N SER A 312 22.21 -23.67 -26.07
CA SER A 312 23.50 -23.30 -25.46
C SER A 312 23.60 -22.10 -24.51
N VAL A 313 24.00 -22.45 -23.27
CA VAL A 313 24.57 -21.64 -22.18
C VAL A 313 26.08 -21.42 -22.49
N PRO A 314 26.74 -20.39 -21.92
CA PRO A 314 27.55 -20.68 -20.73
C PRO A 314 27.57 -19.58 -19.64
N THR A 315 27.93 -20.08 -18.46
CA THR A 315 28.13 -19.51 -17.12
C THR A 315 29.39 -18.64 -16.98
N ALA A 316 29.33 -17.61 -16.12
CA ALA A 316 30.37 -17.13 -15.18
C ALA A 316 29.81 -15.90 -14.43
N GLY A 317 30.00 -15.62 -13.14
CA GLY A 317 30.73 -16.22 -12.04
C GLY A 317 30.62 -15.19 -10.91
N ALA A 318 30.01 -15.54 -9.77
CA ALA A 318 29.84 -14.63 -8.64
C ALA A 318 30.72 -15.09 -7.48
N SER A 319 31.73 -14.27 -7.19
CA SER A 319 32.52 -14.33 -5.97
C SER A 319 31.68 -13.84 -4.78
N VAL A 320 31.67 -14.68 -3.76
CA VAL A 320 31.14 -14.45 -2.41
C VAL A 320 31.89 -13.33 -1.70
N ASP A 321 31.17 -12.49 -0.96
CA ASP A 321 31.70 -11.95 0.28
C ASP A 321 30.60 -11.86 1.34
N ARG A 322 30.90 -12.46 2.49
CA ARG A 322 30.03 -12.60 3.66
C ARG A 322 30.46 -11.56 4.67
N TYR A 323 29.54 -10.73 5.16
CA TYR A 323 29.69 -10.12 6.49
C TYR A 323 28.35 -10.10 7.23
N SER A 324 28.40 -10.73 8.40
CA SER A 324 27.31 -10.97 9.33
C SER A 324 26.84 -9.69 10.02
N PHE A 325 25.55 -9.69 10.35
CA PHE A 325 24.89 -8.73 11.22
C PHE A 325 25.46 -8.78 12.64
N ALA A 326 25.88 -7.62 13.16
CA ALA A 326 26.08 -7.40 14.58
C ALA A 326 24.99 -6.46 15.10
N ALA A 327 24.40 -6.87 16.21
CA ALA A 327 23.34 -6.24 16.95
C ALA A 327 23.66 -4.79 17.36
N VAL A 328 22.63 -3.95 17.43
CA VAL A 328 22.62 -2.78 18.32
C VAL A 328 21.38 -2.87 19.18
N ALA A 329 21.53 -3.63 20.27
CA ALA A 329 20.83 -3.38 21.51
C ALA A 329 21.83 -2.74 22.47
N ALA A 330 21.30 -1.83 23.30
CA ALA A 330 21.92 -1.18 24.45
C ALA A 330 22.83 0.02 24.17
N GLY A 331 22.37 1.15 24.68
CA GLY A 331 23.22 2.24 25.13
C GLY A 331 22.48 3.02 26.20
N LEU A 332 22.70 2.68 27.46
CA LEU A 332 22.90 3.65 28.54
C LEU A 332 23.41 2.96 29.82
N PHE A 333 24.36 3.65 30.45
CA PHE A 333 25.15 3.39 31.67
C PHE A 333 26.44 2.58 31.49
N ALA A 334 27.60 2.92 32.05
CA ALA A 334 28.31 4.16 32.42
C ALA A 334 29.65 3.68 33.03
N PHE A 335 30.66 4.57 33.05
CA PHE A 335 31.86 4.58 33.91
C PHE A 335 33.16 3.83 33.49
N LEU A 336 34.18 4.67 33.23
CA LEU A 336 35.56 4.66 33.74
C LEU A 336 36.45 3.43 33.53
N ILE A 337 37.32 3.51 32.51
CA ILE A 337 38.79 3.72 32.53
C ILE A 337 39.31 3.36 31.13
#